data_AF-A0A4P1RPW4-F1
#
_entry.id   AF-A0A4P1RPW4-F1
#
_cell.length_a   1.000
_cell.length_b   1.000
_cell.length_c   1.000
_cell.angle_alpha   90.00
_cell.angle_beta   90.00
_cell.angle_gamma   90.00
#
_symmetry.space_group_name_H-M   'P 1'
#
loop_
_entity.id
_entity.type
_entity.pdbx_description
1 polymer ?
#
loop_
_entity_poly.entity_id
_entity_poly.type
_entity_poly.pdbx_seq_one_letter_code
_entity_poly.pdbx_strand_id
1 'polypeptide(L)'
;MPFTKTFSLRRFYGTKVDLRKLRPMILDRIEKRAHAYPVRSMVPVAQQVLLARNALIHAVSTLLHSIPLFVCKFCPEICIGEQGHLIQTCPGYRRRAKNRVHQWVSGGLNDILVPVEAYHLHTMFQRVITHDQRFDFDRIPAVVELCYQAGADPHHQNLYSSSSNLEPSDDSVHGTQSLSPEDLASVANRTFNAWEALRSGVHKLLLVYPVKVCKYCSEVHVGPSGHKARLCGVFKYETWKGAHFWMKANVDDLIPPKIVWRRRPQDPPVLVNEMRGFYGRVPAVLDLCTKAGAIVPAKYNCMMKVQGLSSPVNIKILQEH
;
A
#
# COMPACT_ATOMS: atom_id res chain seq x y z
N MET A 1 -31.87 -41.78 25.57
CA MET A 1 -32.22 -42.23 24.21
C MET A 1 -32.32 -41.02 23.30
N PRO A 2 -31.65 -41.03 22.12
CA PRO A 2 -31.41 -39.84 21.32
C PRO A 2 -32.48 -39.66 20.24
N PHE A 3 -33.00 -38.45 20.09
CA PHE A 3 -33.65 -38.01 18.86
C PHE A 3 -32.58 -37.47 17.91
N THR A 4 -32.07 -38.34 17.04
CA THR A 4 -31.19 -37.96 15.93
C THR A 4 -32.01 -37.22 14.88
N LYS A 5 -31.94 -35.88 14.87
CA LYS A 5 -32.29 -35.08 13.68
C LYS A 5 -31.14 -35.18 12.69
N THR A 6 -31.24 -36.15 11.78
CA THR A 6 -30.43 -36.21 10.57
C THR A 6 -30.75 -34.99 9.70
N PHE A 7 -29.90 -33.98 9.73
CA PHE A 7 -29.85 -32.99 8.67
C PHE A 7 -29.35 -33.69 7.40
N SER A 8 -30.30 -34.03 6.52
CA SER A 8 -30.03 -34.47 5.17
C SER A 8 -29.23 -33.39 4.44
N LEU A 9 -27.91 -33.56 4.34
CA LEU A 9 -27.07 -32.88 3.37
C LEU A 9 -27.67 -33.11 1.98
N ARG A 10 -28.39 -32.11 1.44
CA ARG A 10 -28.75 -32.07 0.02
C ARG A 10 -27.45 -32.05 -0.77
N ARG A 11 -27.05 -33.23 -1.22
CA ARG A 11 -26.00 -33.47 -2.19
C ARG A 11 -26.45 -32.81 -3.50
N PHE A 12 -25.94 -31.64 -3.80
CA PHE A 12 -26.16 -31.02 -5.12
C PHE A 12 -25.55 -31.95 -6.16
N TYR A 13 -26.42 -32.58 -6.97
CA TYR A 13 -26.03 -33.35 -8.14
C TYR A 13 -25.26 -32.42 -9.09
N GLY A 14 -23.95 -32.65 -9.23
CA GLY A 14 -23.15 -32.02 -10.27
C GLY A 14 -23.68 -32.44 -11.62
N THR A 15 -24.34 -31.53 -12.33
CA THR A 15 -24.58 -31.70 -13.76
C THR A 15 -23.22 -31.96 -14.41
N LYS A 16 -23.08 -33.09 -15.11
CA LYS A 16 -21.87 -33.43 -15.88
C LYS A 16 -21.80 -32.49 -17.08
N VAL A 17 -21.46 -31.24 -16.83
CA VAL A 17 -21.23 -30.22 -17.85
C VAL A 17 -19.97 -30.62 -18.60
N ASP A 18 -20.11 -30.88 -19.90
CA ASP A 18 -18.98 -31.20 -20.76
C ASP A 18 -18.12 -29.94 -21.00
N LEU A 19 -17.03 -29.84 -20.24
CA LEU A 19 -16.10 -28.72 -20.33
C LEU A 19 -15.45 -28.61 -21.71
N ARG A 20 -15.40 -29.69 -22.51
CA ARG A 20 -14.86 -29.63 -23.88
C ARG A 20 -15.79 -28.83 -24.80
N LYS A 21 -17.11 -28.91 -24.60
CA LYS A 21 -18.12 -28.14 -25.34
C LYS A 21 -18.19 -26.68 -24.87
N LEU A 22 -17.99 -26.42 -23.57
CA LEU A 22 -18.00 -25.05 -23.04
C LEU A 22 -16.71 -24.27 -23.30
N ARG A 23 -15.56 -24.95 -23.38
CA ARG A 23 -14.25 -24.31 -23.59
C ARG A 23 -14.24 -23.34 -24.79
N PRO A 24 -14.70 -23.69 -26.00
CA PRO A 24 -14.73 -22.74 -27.12
C PRO A 24 -15.64 -21.55 -26.84
N MET A 25 -16.82 -21.76 -26.23
CA MET A 25 -17.74 -20.68 -25.87
C MET A 25 -17.15 -19.72 -24.82
N ILE A 26 -16.38 -20.25 -23.86
CA ILE A 26 -15.70 -19.43 -22.84
C ILE A 26 -14.59 -18.60 -23.46
N LEU A 27 -13.79 -19.20 -24.36
CA LEU A 27 -12.72 -18.49 -25.07
C LEU A 27 -13.29 -17.38 -25.95
N ASP A 28 -14.33 -17.66 -26.74
CA ASP A 28 -15.03 -16.66 -27.56
C ASP A 28 -15.58 -15.51 -26.71
N ARG A 29 -16.15 -15.81 -25.53
CA ARG A 29 -16.63 -14.77 -24.61
C ARG A 29 -15.50 -13.92 -24.03
N ILE A 30 -14.35 -14.52 -23.72
CA ILE A 30 -13.17 -13.79 -23.24
C ILE A 30 -12.64 -12.87 -24.34
N GLU A 31 -12.50 -13.39 -25.56
CA GLU A 31 -12.06 -12.64 -26.72
C GLU A 31 -12.99 -11.45 -27.01
N LYS A 32 -14.30 -11.68 -27.05
CA LYS A 32 -15.30 -10.59 -27.21
C LYS A 32 -15.20 -9.53 -26.12
N ARG A 33 -14.95 -9.93 -24.86
CA ARG A 33 -14.73 -8.97 -23.76
C ARG A 33 -13.44 -8.19 -23.94
N ALA A 34 -12.37 -8.83 -24.42
CA ALA A 34 -11.08 -8.18 -24.62
C ALA A 34 -11.17 -6.95 -25.54
N HIS A 35 -12.01 -7.02 -26.57
CA HIS A 35 -12.25 -5.91 -27.50
C HIS A 35 -12.89 -4.66 -26.85
N ALA A 36 -13.50 -4.79 -25.68
CA ALA A 36 -14.06 -3.67 -24.93
C ALA A 36 -13.03 -2.93 -24.07
N TYR A 37 -11.78 -3.42 -24.02
CA TYR A 37 -10.69 -2.86 -23.23
C TYR A 37 -9.64 -2.19 -24.15
N PRO A 38 -9.05 -1.06 -23.73
CA PRO A 38 -9.34 -0.34 -22.51
C PRO A 38 -10.70 0.38 -22.56
N VAL A 39 -11.34 0.52 -21.40
CA VAL A 39 -12.58 1.30 -21.27
C VAL A 39 -12.23 2.78 -21.40
N ARG A 40 -12.54 3.38 -22.55
CA ARG A 40 -12.11 4.75 -22.93
C ARG A 40 -12.39 5.81 -21.86
N SER A 41 -13.54 5.74 -21.17
CA SER A 41 -13.89 6.68 -20.09
C SER A 41 -13.01 6.59 -18.85
N MET A 42 -12.24 5.50 -18.69
CA MET A 42 -11.32 5.31 -17.55
C MET A 42 -9.89 5.76 -17.86
N VAL A 43 -9.55 6.05 -19.12
CA VAL A 43 -8.21 6.53 -19.49
C VAL A 43 -7.82 7.80 -18.72
N PRO A 44 -8.69 8.84 -18.59
CA PRO A 44 -8.35 10.02 -17.80
C PRO A 44 -8.13 9.71 -16.31
N VAL A 45 -8.88 8.75 -15.76
CA VAL A 45 -8.70 8.31 -14.36
C VAL A 45 -7.34 7.64 -14.20
N ALA A 46 -6.94 6.79 -15.14
CA ALA A 46 -5.63 6.13 -15.13
C ALA A 46 -4.47 7.14 -15.25
N GLN A 47 -4.60 8.16 -16.10
CA GLN A 47 -3.62 9.25 -16.21
C GLN A 47 -3.51 10.04 -14.90
N GLN A 48 -4.64 10.41 -14.28
CA GLN A 48 -4.65 11.11 -12.99
C GLN A 48 -4.00 10.28 -11.88
N VAL A 49 -4.18 8.95 -11.88
CA VAL A 49 -3.52 8.05 -10.94
C VAL A 49 -2.00 8.10 -11.09
N LEU A 50 -1.48 8.06 -12.33
CA LEU A 50 -0.03 8.16 -12.58
C LEU A 50 0.52 9.54 -12.15
N LEU A 51 -0.19 10.62 -12.44
CA LEU A 51 0.18 11.98 -12.02
C LEU A 51 0.23 12.09 -10.49
N ALA A 52 -0.81 11.63 -9.81
CA ALA A 52 -0.88 11.63 -8.34
C ALA A 52 0.23 10.76 -7.73
N ARG A 53 0.54 9.61 -8.34
CA ARG A 53 1.63 8.74 -7.89
C ARG A 53 2.98 9.44 -7.95
N ASN A 54 3.31 10.11 -9.05
CA ASN A 54 4.60 10.78 -9.18
C ASN A 54 4.70 12.00 -8.26
N ALA A 55 3.64 12.81 -8.20
CA ALA A 55 3.57 13.94 -7.27
C ALA A 55 3.79 13.47 -5.81
N LEU A 56 3.16 12.36 -5.43
CA LEU A 56 3.34 11.75 -4.11
C LEU A 56 4.78 11.29 -3.87
N ILE A 57 5.39 10.57 -4.81
CA ILE A 57 6.77 10.07 -4.68
C ILE A 57 7.75 11.22 -4.49
N HIS A 58 7.67 12.24 -5.36
CA HIS A 58 8.54 13.42 -5.26
C HIS A 58 8.34 14.15 -3.94
N ALA A 59 7.08 14.43 -3.57
CA ALA A 59 6.80 15.21 -2.38
C ALA A 59 7.17 14.47 -1.07
N VAL A 60 6.92 13.15 -0.98
CA VAL A 60 7.40 12.34 0.16
C VAL A 60 8.92 12.36 0.23
N SER A 61 9.60 12.21 -0.91
CA SER A 61 11.06 12.29 -0.96
C SER A 61 11.56 13.65 -0.47
N THR A 62 10.93 14.75 -0.87
CA THR A 62 11.25 16.11 -0.38
C THR A 62 11.08 16.22 1.14
N LEU A 63 9.95 15.77 1.69
CA LEU A 63 9.69 15.84 3.14
C LEU A 63 10.69 15.02 3.96
N LEU A 64 11.16 13.87 3.44
CA LEU A 64 12.14 13.03 4.12
C LEU A 64 13.54 13.65 4.23
N HIS A 65 13.84 14.72 3.47
CA HIS A 65 15.09 15.48 3.67
C HIS A 65 15.06 16.31 4.96
N SER A 66 13.87 16.73 5.39
CA SER A 66 13.71 17.58 6.59
C SER A 66 13.20 16.82 7.80
N ILE A 67 12.46 15.73 7.60
CA ILE A 67 11.87 14.94 8.69
C ILE A 67 12.47 13.54 8.68
N PRO A 68 13.27 13.18 9.71
CA PRO A 68 13.89 11.87 9.78
C PRO A 68 12.86 10.73 9.81
N LEU A 69 13.24 9.63 9.16
CA LEU A 69 12.50 8.38 9.18
C LEU A 69 13.39 7.28 9.74
N PHE A 70 12.84 6.52 10.67
CA PHE A 70 13.47 5.36 11.28
C PHE A 70 12.70 4.09 10.97
N VAL A 71 13.40 3.03 10.63
CA VAL A 71 12.84 1.68 10.47
C VAL A 71 13.48 0.72 11.46
N CYS A 72 12.72 -0.29 11.90
CA CYS A 72 13.25 -1.31 12.78
C CYS A 72 14.05 -2.35 11.97
N LYS A 73 15.25 -2.69 12.46
CA LYS A 73 16.11 -3.72 11.85
C LYS A 73 15.48 -5.12 11.78
N PHE A 74 14.51 -5.41 12.64
CA PHE A 74 14.01 -6.78 12.84
C PHE A 74 12.54 -6.97 12.50
N CYS A 75 11.77 -5.91 12.30
CA CYS A 75 10.36 -6.00 11.94
C CYS A 75 9.94 -4.85 11.03
N PRO A 76 8.77 -4.94 10.40
CA PRO A 76 8.30 -3.89 9.50
C PRO A 76 7.86 -2.59 10.20
N GLU A 77 8.16 -2.36 11.48
CA GLU A 77 7.73 -1.14 12.18
C GLU A 77 8.61 0.05 11.80
N ILE A 78 7.99 1.22 11.67
CA ILE A 78 8.69 2.48 11.34
C ILE A 78 8.24 3.58 12.29
N CYS A 79 9.08 4.60 12.44
CA CYS A 79 8.83 5.79 13.24
C CYS A 79 9.30 7.03 12.47
N ILE A 80 8.48 8.06 12.41
CA ILE A 80 8.81 9.34 11.77
C ILE A 80 9.12 10.36 12.86
N GLY A 81 10.08 11.26 12.66
CA GLY A 81 10.46 12.31 13.62
C GLY A 81 11.88 12.11 14.16
N GLU A 82 12.26 12.91 15.16
CA GLU A 82 13.66 13.00 15.64
C GLU A 82 14.18 11.73 16.33
N GLN A 83 13.30 10.95 16.96
CA GLN A 83 13.66 9.76 17.71
C GLN A 83 12.62 8.65 17.51
N GLY A 84 13.09 7.40 17.58
CA GLY A 84 12.22 6.22 17.58
C GLY A 84 11.53 6.00 18.93
N HIS A 85 10.36 5.36 18.92
CA HIS A 85 9.62 5.07 20.15
C HIS A 85 10.22 3.91 20.97
N LEU A 86 9.82 3.85 22.25
CA LEU A 86 10.22 2.82 23.23
C LEU A 86 9.11 1.78 23.47
N ILE A 87 8.05 1.77 22.66
CA ILE A 87 7.01 0.74 22.71
C ILE A 87 7.63 -0.65 22.45
N GLN A 88 7.32 -1.60 23.34
CA GLN A 88 7.87 -2.94 23.34
C GLN A 88 7.03 -3.90 22.46
N THR A 89 7.00 -3.64 21.16
CA THR A 89 6.24 -4.45 20.17
C THR A 89 7.13 -5.25 19.23
N CYS A 90 8.46 -5.08 19.30
CA CYS A 90 9.35 -5.76 18.38
C CYS A 90 9.37 -7.27 18.64
N PRO A 91 9.12 -8.13 17.62
CA PRO A 91 9.29 -9.57 17.75
C PRO A 91 10.77 -9.98 17.84
N GLY A 92 11.69 -9.07 17.52
CA GLY A 92 13.13 -9.30 17.50
C GLY A 92 13.58 -10.23 16.37
N TYR A 93 14.88 -10.50 16.33
CA TYR A 93 15.45 -11.52 15.45
C TYR A 93 15.03 -12.92 15.91
N ARG A 94 14.85 -13.86 14.97
CA ARG A 94 14.36 -15.23 15.19
C ARG A 94 14.99 -15.86 16.46
N ARG A 95 14.15 -16.45 17.33
CA ARG A 95 14.52 -17.14 18.59
C ARG A 95 14.91 -16.25 19.79
N ARG A 96 14.67 -14.93 19.75
CA ARG A 96 14.81 -14.05 20.94
C ARG A 96 13.48 -13.81 21.65
N ALA A 97 13.56 -13.28 22.88
CA ALA A 97 12.38 -12.84 23.62
C ALA A 97 11.60 -11.79 22.81
N LYS A 98 10.28 -12.00 22.69
CA LYS A 98 9.33 -11.11 22.02
C LYS A 98 9.08 -9.86 22.87
N ASN A 99 8.46 -8.84 22.26
CA ASN A 99 8.07 -7.59 22.93
C ASN A 99 9.28 -6.83 23.49
N ARG A 100 10.27 -6.55 22.63
CA ARG A 100 11.39 -5.66 22.96
C ARG A 100 11.19 -4.28 22.35
N VAL A 101 11.97 -3.31 22.84
CA VAL A 101 12.17 -2.05 22.13
C VAL A 101 12.79 -2.32 20.76
N HIS A 102 12.50 -1.44 19.80
CA HIS A 102 12.97 -1.55 18.44
C HIS A 102 14.43 -1.09 18.32
N GLN A 103 15.17 -1.71 17.40
CA GLN A 103 16.49 -1.22 17.00
C GLN A 103 16.32 -0.41 15.73
N TRP A 104 16.36 0.91 15.88
CA TRP A 104 16.12 1.87 14.82
C TRP A 104 17.35 2.09 13.95
N VAL A 105 17.13 2.14 12.63
CA VAL A 105 18.10 2.57 11.61
C VAL A 105 17.41 3.58 10.70
N SER A 106 18.19 4.37 9.96
CA SER A 106 17.63 5.31 8.99
C SER A 106 16.82 4.56 7.91
N GLY A 107 15.61 5.04 7.65
CA GLY A 107 14.72 4.54 6.61
C GLY A 107 14.65 5.47 5.40
N GLY A 108 13.97 5.02 4.35
CA GLY A 108 13.80 5.79 3.11
C GLY A 108 12.39 5.73 2.53
N LEU A 109 12.27 6.21 1.29
CA LEU A 109 11.01 6.33 0.57
C LEU A 109 10.20 5.03 0.53
N ASN A 110 10.84 3.90 0.23
CA ASN A 110 10.18 2.60 0.06
C ASN A 110 9.65 2.01 1.38
N ASP A 111 10.10 2.53 2.53
CA ASP A 111 9.58 2.12 3.84
C ASP A 111 8.22 2.77 4.15
N ILE A 112 7.95 3.93 3.54
CA ILE A 112 6.65 4.63 3.58
C ILE A 112 5.77 4.20 2.41
N LEU A 113 6.29 4.33 1.18
CA LEU A 113 5.61 3.97 -0.05
C LEU A 113 6.05 2.56 -0.47
N VAL A 114 5.42 1.55 0.13
CA VAL A 114 5.79 0.15 -0.08
C VAL A 114 5.62 -0.22 -1.56
N PRO A 115 6.69 -0.62 -2.27
CA PRO A 115 6.59 -1.02 -3.66
C PRO A 115 5.83 -2.34 -3.76
N VAL A 116 4.81 -2.36 -4.61
CA VAL A 116 4.08 -3.57 -5.00
C VAL A 116 4.24 -3.74 -6.50
N GLU A 117 4.70 -4.91 -6.91
CA GLU A 117 4.97 -5.22 -8.32
C GLU A 117 3.92 -6.16 -8.90
N ALA A 118 3.79 -6.10 -10.22
CA ALA A 118 3.04 -7.04 -11.03
C ALA A 118 3.83 -7.35 -12.32
N TYR A 119 3.50 -8.45 -12.96
CA TYR A 119 3.97 -8.71 -14.33
C TYR A 119 3.37 -7.71 -15.30
N HIS A 120 4.21 -7.17 -16.17
CA HIS A 120 3.78 -6.34 -17.28
C HIS A 120 3.13 -7.20 -18.36
N LEU A 121 1.83 -7.00 -18.63
CA LEU A 121 1.11 -7.80 -19.63
C LEU A 121 1.04 -7.04 -20.96
N HIS A 122 1.04 -7.77 -22.08
CA HIS A 122 0.76 -7.17 -23.38
C HIS A 122 -0.71 -6.74 -23.47
N THR A 123 -1.63 -7.57 -22.98
CA THR A 123 -3.05 -7.24 -22.89
C THR A 123 -3.71 -7.85 -21.65
N MET A 124 -4.76 -7.18 -21.16
CA MET A 124 -5.57 -7.59 -19.99
C MET A 124 -6.10 -9.04 -20.08
N PHE A 125 -6.36 -9.52 -21.31
CA PHE A 125 -6.90 -10.85 -21.58
C PHE A 125 -5.95 -11.69 -22.43
N GLN A 126 -4.69 -11.77 -22.02
CA GLN A 126 -3.72 -12.67 -22.62
C GLN A 126 -3.72 -14.08 -21.99
N ARG A 127 -2.91 -14.97 -22.57
CA ARG A 127 -2.67 -16.31 -22.01
C ARG A 127 -2.04 -16.20 -20.62
N VAL A 128 -2.46 -17.09 -19.72
CA VAL A 128 -1.94 -17.13 -18.35
C VAL A 128 -0.44 -17.44 -18.36
N ILE A 129 0.34 -16.57 -17.72
CA ILE A 129 1.79 -16.73 -17.54
C ILE A 129 2.05 -18.00 -16.73
N THR A 130 2.79 -18.94 -17.32
CA THR A 130 3.22 -20.17 -16.64
C THR A 130 4.47 -19.93 -15.80
N HIS A 131 4.89 -20.91 -15.00
CA HIS A 131 6.05 -20.73 -14.14
C HIS A 131 7.34 -20.49 -14.91
N ASP A 132 7.54 -21.20 -16.02
CA ASP A 132 8.79 -21.10 -16.77
C ASP A 132 8.87 -19.80 -17.57
N GLN A 133 7.71 -19.28 -18.00
CA GLN A 133 7.59 -17.99 -18.69
C GLN A 133 7.78 -16.77 -17.78
N ARG A 134 8.00 -16.95 -16.47
CA ARG A 134 8.07 -15.82 -15.52
C ARG A 134 9.22 -14.85 -15.78
N PHE A 135 10.23 -15.29 -16.53
CA PHE A 135 11.39 -14.48 -16.91
C PHE A 135 11.20 -13.80 -18.27
N ASP A 136 10.14 -14.15 -19.00
CA ASP A 136 9.82 -13.56 -20.30
C ASP A 136 9.02 -12.26 -20.16
N PHE A 137 8.62 -11.91 -18.93
CA PHE A 137 7.81 -10.73 -18.62
C PHE A 137 8.52 -9.84 -17.61
N ASP A 138 8.53 -8.55 -17.89
CA ASP A 138 9.04 -7.54 -16.97
C ASP A 138 8.16 -7.41 -15.72
N ARG A 139 8.77 -6.94 -14.65
CA ARG A 139 8.11 -6.62 -13.38
C ARG A 139 8.06 -5.10 -13.25
N ILE A 140 6.86 -4.55 -13.13
CA ILE A 140 6.65 -3.11 -12.96
C ILE A 140 5.73 -2.84 -11.76
N PRO A 141 5.66 -1.61 -11.23
CA PRO A 141 4.76 -1.30 -10.13
C PRO A 141 3.31 -1.62 -10.49
N ALA A 142 2.58 -2.31 -9.62
CA ALA A 142 1.22 -2.80 -9.87
C ALA A 142 0.23 -1.68 -10.22
N VAL A 143 0.40 -0.50 -9.62
CA VAL A 143 -0.39 0.70 -9.97
C VAL A 143 -0.11 1.15 -11.41
N VAL A 144 1.15 1.09 -11.84
CA VAL A 144 1.54 1.47 -13.21
C VAL A 144 0.97 0.46 -14.21
N GLU A 145 1.08 -0.84 -13.92
CA GLU A 145 0.46 -1.88 -14.75
C GLU A 145 -1.05 -1.70 -14.85
N LEU A 146 -1.74 -1.40 -13.74
CA LEU A 146 -3.17 -1.15 -13.73
C LEU A 146 -3.55 0.04 -14.63
N CYS A 147 -2.78 1.13 -14.56
CA CYS A 147 -3.00 2.30 -15.42
C CYS A 147 -2.69 2.01 -16.89
N TYR A 148 -1.62 1.25 -17.16
CA TYR A 148 -1.25 0.83 -18.51
C TYR A 148 -2.37 0.02 -19.16
N GLN A 149 -2.87 -1.01 -18.48
CA GLN A 149 -3.99 -1.81 -18.98
C GLN A 149 -5.31 -1.02 -19.06
N ALA A 150 -5.40 0.10 -18.36
CA ALA A 150 -6.50 1.04 -18.47
C ALA A 150 -6.35 2.06 -19.62
N GLY A 151 -5.30 1.93 -20.43
CA GLY A 151 -5.05 2.74 -21.62
C GLY A 151 -4.30 4.04 -21.35
N ALA A 152 -3.74 4.24 -20.15
CA ALA A 152 -2.83 5.35 -19.92
C ALA A 152 -1.43 4.99 -20.44
N ASP A 153 -0.80 5.90 -21.18
CA ASP A 153 0.61 5.79 -21.54
C ASP A 153 1.49 6.32 -20.39
N PRO A 154 2.34 5.48 -19.78
CA PRO A 154 3.28 5.91 -18.76
C PRO A 154 4.34 6.90 -19.28
N HIS A 155 4.65 6.88 -20.59
CA HIS A 155 5.67 7.74 -21.19
C HIS A 155 5.19 9.16 -21.49
N HIS A 156 3.88 9.37 -21.68
CA HIS A 156 3.28 10.73 -21.74
C HIS A 156 3.57 11.57 -20.49
N GLN A 157 3.96 10.95 -19.38
CA GLN A 157 4.35 11.66 -18.15
C GLN A 157 5.71 12.35 -18.26
N ASN A 158 6.68 11.76 -18.99
CA ASN A 158 7.96 12.41 -19.25
C ASN A 158 7.77 13.69 -20.09
N LEU A 159 6.79 13.68 -21.01
CA LEU A 159 6.49 14.83 -21.88
C LEU A 159 5.90 16.03 -21.11
N TYR A 160 5.06 15.79 -20.10
CA TYR A 160 4.53 16.85 -19.22
C TYR A 160 5.55 17.36 -18.20
N SER A 161 6.46 16.49 -17.74
CA SER A 161 7.59 16.90 -16.89
C SER A 161 8.60 17.76 -17.64
N SER A 162 8.79 17.56 -18.94
CA SER A 162 9.63 18.42 -19.77
C SER A 162 8.99 19.79 -20.09
N SER A 163 7.66 19.88 -20.15
CA SER A 163 6.97 21.14 -20.50
C SER A 163 6.72 22.07 -19.31
N SER A 164 6.98 21.63 -18.07
CA SER A 164 6.81 22.45 -16.86
C SER A 164 8.11 23.11 -16.38
N ASN A 165 9.21 22.99 -17.14
CA ASN A 165 10.45 23.70 -16.90
C ASN A 165 10.37 25.09 -17.57
N LEU A 166 9.79 26.06 -16.87
CA LEU A 166 10.17 27.45 -17.08
C LEU A 166 11.47 27.67 -16.29
N GLU A 167 12.58 27.69 -17.04
CA GLU A 167 13.89 28.32 -16.79
C GLU A 167 14.44 28.34 -15.35
N PRO A 168 15.56 27.66 -15.06
CA PRO A 168 16.40 27.99 -13.92
C PRO A 168 17.30 29.17 -14.30
N SER A 169 17.02 30.35 -13.73
CA SER A 169 18.00 31.42 -13.71
C SER A 169 19.17 31.01 -12.81
N ASP A 170 20.34 30.92 -13.43
CA ASP A 170 21.69 30.86 -12.90
C ASP A 170 21.89 31.76 -11.65
N ASP A 171 22.25 31.17 -10.50
CA ASP A 171 23.35 31.63 -9.62
C ASP A 171 23.54 30.70 -8.38
N SER A 172 24.64 29.95 -8.37
CA SER A 172 25.49 29.65 -7.20
C SER A 172 25.10 28.64 -6.07
N VAL A 173 26.12 27.80 -5.75
CA VAL A 173 26.49 27.13 -4.48
C VAL A 173 25.66 25.93 -3.95
N HIS A 174 26.35 24.79 -3.90
CA HIS A 174 26.05 23.62 -3.07
C HIS A 174 25.74 23.99 -1.61
N GLY A 175 24.46 24.00 -1.27
CA GLY A 175 23.97 24.01 0.09
C GLY A 175 22.56 23.44 0.08
N THR A 176 22.31 22.41 0.89
CA THR A 176 20.96 21.91 1.14
C THR A 176 20.14 23.06 1.71
N GLN A 177 19.43 23.81 0.87
CA GLN A 177 18.54 24.87 1.33
C GLN A 177 17.47 24.21 2.20
N SER A 178 17.57 24.44 3.51
CA SER A 178 16.55 24.00 4.45
C SER A 178 15.26 24.71 4.07
N LEU A 179 14.23 23.94 3.72
CA LEU A 179 12.91 24.47 3.42
C LEU A 179 12.38 25.26 4.62
N SER A 180 11.70 26.37 4.36
CA SER A 180 10.99 27.09 5.42
C SER A 180 9.83 26.25 5.96
N PRO A 181 9.35 26.51 7.20
CA PRO A 181 8.18 25.81 7.73
C PRO A 181 6.92 25.95 6.85
N GLU A 182 6.76 27.09 6.18
CA GLU A 182 5.63 27.34 5.27
C GLU A 182 5.75 26.52 3.98
N ASP A 183 6.96 26.42 3.42
CA ASP A 183 7.22 25.58 2.24
C ASP A 183 7.01 24.09 2.56
N LEU A 184 7.47 23.64 3.74
CA LEU A 184 7.22 22.29 4.22
C LEU A 184 5.72 22.00 4.35
N ALA A 185 4.95 22.94 4.92
CA ALA A 185 3.51 22.80 5.04
C ALA A 185 2.82 22.76 3.66
N SER A 186 3.28 23.56 2.70
CA SER A 186 2.79 23.55 1.31
C SER A 186 3.07 22.21 0.61
N VAL A 187 4.29 21.69 0.71
CA VAL A 187 4.65 20.35 0.20
C VAL A 187 3.82 19.29 0.88
N ALA A 188 3.61 19.37 2.19
CA ALA A 188 2.83 18.42 2.97
C ALA A 188 1.35 18.38 2.57
N ASN A 189 0.73 19.54 2.36
CA ASN A 189 -0.65 19.62 1.87
C ASN A 189 -0.81 19.03 0.46
N ARG A 190 0.13 19.32 -0.44
CA ARG A 190 0.16 18.70 -1.78
C ARG A 190 0.36 17.19 -1.72
N THR A 191 1.26 16.72 -0.84
CA THR A 191 1.52 15.29 -0.59
C THR A 191 0.25 14.57 -0.15
N PHE A 192 -0.48 15.16 0.80
CA PHE A 192 -1.74 14.62 1.30
C PHE A 192 -2.79 14.51 0.18
N ASN A 193 -2.98 15.56 -0.61
CA ASN A 193 -3.92 15.55 -1.73
C ASN A 193 -3.54 14.50 -2.79
N ALA A 194 -2.25 14.36 -3.10
CA ALA A 194 -1.75 13.34 -4.02
C ALA A 194 -2.01 11.92 -3.49
N TRP A 195 -1.82 11.68 -2.19
CA TRP A 195 -2.15 10.40 -1.55
C TRP A 195 -3.63 10.04 -1.67
N GLU A 196 -4.52 11.00 -1.43
CA GLU A 196 -5.97 10.77 -1.54
C GLU A 196 -6.41 10.54 -2.98
N ALA A 197 -5.91 11.37 -3.91
CA ALA A 197 -6.19 11.26 -5.34
C ALA A 197 -5.72 9.91 -5.90
N LEU A 198 -4.50 9.49 -5.55
CA LEU A 198 -3.94 8.20 -5.93
C LEU A 198 -4.83 7.03 -5.48
N ARG A 199 -5.18 7.00 -4.20
CA ARG A 199 -5.99 5.90 -3.63
C ARG A 199 -7.42 5.88 -4.17
N SER A 200 -8.04 7.06 -4.33
CA SER A 200 -9.37 7.21 -4.92
C SER A 200 -9.39 6.77 -6.39
N GLY A 201 -8.40 7.18 -7.18
CA GLY A 201 -8.28 6.78 -8.59
C GLY A 201 -8.06 5.28 -8.75
N VAL A 202 -7.15 4.68 -7.96
CA VAL A 202 -6.96 3.21 -7.95
C VAL A 202 -8.25 2.50 -7.56
N HIS A 203 -8.99 2.99 -6.57
CA HIS A 203 -10.29 2.42 -6.22
C HIS A 203 -11.26 2.39 -7.41
N LYS A 204 -11.38 3.51 -8.14
CA LYS A 204 -12.23 3.60 -9.34
C LYS A 204 -11.78 2.61 -10.42
N LEU A 205 -10.47 2.49 -10.67
CA LEU A 205 -9.94 1.53 -11.65
C LEU A 205 -10.24 0.08 -11.25
N LEU A 206 -10.10 -0.28 -9.96
CA LEU A 206 -10.41 -1.62 -9.46
C LEU A 206 -11.89 -2.03 -9.58
N LEU A 207 -12.80 -1.06 -9.80
CA LEU A 207 -14.20 -1.35 -10.10
C LEU A 207 -14.41 -1.85 -11.54
N VAL A 208 -13.52 -1.50 -12.47
CA VAL A 208 -13.65 -1.79 -13.91
C VAL A 208 -12.64 -2.83 -14.38
N TYR A 209 -11.43 -2.78 -13.85
CA TYR A 209 -10.32 -3.63 -14.26
C TYR A 209 -10.10 -4.73 -13.21
N PRO A 210 -10.14 -6.01 -13.62
CA PRO A 210 -9.94 -7.11 -12.68
C PRO A 210 -8.48 -7.15 -12.25
N VAL A 211 -8.25 -7.12 -10.93
CA VAL A 211 -6.93 -7.31 -10.34
C VAL A 211 -7.02 -8.40 -9.28
N LYS A 212 -6.00 -9.26 -9.26
CA LYS A 212 -5.85 -10.36 -8.31
C LYS A 212 -4.66 -10.12 -7.40
N VAL A 213 -4.82 -10.49 -6.14
CA VAL A 213 -3.73 -10.54 -5.16
C VAL A 213 -3.65 -11.94 -4.57
N CYS A 214 -2.46 -12.36 -4.16
CA CYS A 214 -2.32 -13.56 -3.35
C CYS A 214 -2.72 -13.27 -1.89
N LYS A 215 -3.55 -14.10 -1.29
CA LYS A 215 -3.95 -13.96 0.13
C LYS A 215 -2.76 -14.01 1.11
N TYR A 216 -1.68 -14.67 0.74
CA TYR A 216 -0.59 -15.04 1.66
C TYR A 216 0.75 -14.36 1.35
N CYS A 217 0.88 -13.68 0.21
CA CYS A 217 2.09 -12.95 -0.15
C CYS A 217 1.72 -11.68 -0.93
N SER A 218 2.65 -10.75 -1.06
CA SER A 218 2.44 -9.44 -1.72
C SER A 218 2.38 -9.51 -3.26
N GLU A 219 2.05 -10.66 -3.83
CA GLU A 219 2.03 -10.83 -5.29
C GLU A 219 0.70 -10.32 -5.85
N VAL A 220 0.79 -9.44 -6.86
CA VAL A 220 -0.35 -8.84 -7.55
C VAL A 220 -0.31 -9.18 -9.04
N HIS A 221 -1.48 -9.37 -9.63
CA HIS A 221 -1.65 -9.59 -11.05
C HIS A 221 -2.83 -8.76 -11.57
N VAL A 222 -2.58 -7.89 -12.53
CA VAL A 222 -3.60 -7.07 -13.20
C VAL A 222 -4.21 -7.90 -14.32
N GLY A 223 -5.27 -8.62 -14.01
CA GLY A 223 -5.95 -9.51 -14.94
C GLY A 223 -6.98 -10.41 -14.25
N PRO A 224 -7.82 -11.13 -15.01
CA PRO A 224 -8.95 -11.88 -14.46
C PRO A 224 -8.56 -13.16 -13.72
N SER A 225 -7.42 -13.80 -14.03
CA SER A 225 -7.13 -15.18 -13.59
C SER A 225 -5.95 -15.34 -12.64
N GLY A 226 -5.04 -14.36 -12.56
CA GLY A 226 -3.76 -14.55 -11.89
C GLY A 226 -2.80 -15.44 -12.70
N HIS A 227 -1.50 -15.31 -12.46
CA HIS A 227 -0.49 -16.16 -13.10
C HIS A 227 -0.33 -17.52 -12.38
N LYS A 228 0.37 -18.45 -13.05
CA LYS A 228 0.73 -19.77 -12.52
C LYS A 228 2.19 -19.89 -12.08
N ALA A 229 2.95 -18.79 -12.06
CA ALA A 229 4.28 -18.80 -11.47
C ALA A 229 4.25 -19.25 -10.01
N ARG A 230 5.17 -20.13 -9.63
CA ARG A 230 5.28 -20.75 -8.31
C ARG A 230 6.22 -19.95 -7.41
N LEU A 231 5.83 -18.71 -7.08
CA LEU A 231 6.65 -17.78 -6.31
C LEU A 231 6.16 -17.58 -4.87
N CYS A 232 5.03 -18.19 -4.50
CA CYS A 232 4.50 -18.06 -3.15
C CYS A 232 5.38 -18.81 -2.14
N GLY A 233 6.12 -18.06 -1.32
CA GLY A 233 7.03 -18.62 -0.31
C GLY A 233 6.32 -19.43 0.80
N VAL A 234 5.04 -19.14 1.06
CA VAL A 234 4.24 -19.81 2.11
C VAL A 234 4.03 -21.29 1.81
N PHE A 235 3.77 -21.62 0.54
CA PHE A 235 3.42 -22.98 0.14
C PHE A 235 4.56 -23.72 -0.56
N LYS A 236 5.81 -23.27 -0.40
CA LYS A 236 6.96 -23.83 -1.12
C LYS A 236 7.14 -25.33 -0.87
N TYR A 237 6.91 -25.78 0.37
CA TYR A 237 7.05 -27.18 0.80
C TYR A 237 5.71 -27.90 1.01
N GLU A 238 4.60 -27.23 0.71
CA GLU A 238 3.26 -27.81 0.80
C GLU A 238 2.81 -28.37 -0.55
N THR A 239 1.66 -29.05 -0.58
CA THR A 239 1.05 -29.65 -1.78
C THR A 239 0.84 -28.65 -2.92
N TRP A 240 0.68 -27.36 -2.60
CA TRP A 240 0.48 -26.29 -3.56
C TRP A 240 1.77 -25.83 -4.26
N LYS A 241 2.95 -26.36 -3.85
CA LYS A 241 4.26 -26.18 -4.53
C LYS A 241 4.55 -24.73 -4.93
N GLY A 242 4.28 -23.79 -4.03
CA GLY A 242 4.49 -22.36 -4.25
C GLY A 242 3.47 -21.66 -5.17
N ALA A 243 2.34 -22.28 -5.49
CA ALA A 243 1.24 -21.62 -6.19
C ALA A 243 0.58 -20.53 -5.33
N HIS A 244 -0.06 -19.56 -5.98
CA HIS A 244 -0.74 -18.45 -5.32
C HIS A 244 -2.20 -18.78 -5.03
N PHE A 245 -2.70 -18.26 -3.91
CA PHE A 245 -4.12 -18.25 -3.58
C PHE A 245 -4.71 -16.91 -4.02
N TRP A 246 -5.23 -16.85 -5.25
CA TRP A 246 -5.73 -15.61 -5.85
C TRP A 246 -7.08 -15.19 -5.27
N MET A 247 -7.17 -13.93 -4.85
CA MET A 247 -8.40 -13.25 -4.47
C MET A 247 -8.55 -11.91 -5.20
N LYS A 248 -9.74 -11.31 -5.16
CA LYS A 248 -9.95 -9.97 -5.72
C LYS A 248 -9.14 -8.95 -4.92
N ALA A 249 -8.38 -8.10 -5.61
CA ALA A 249 -7.61 -7.05 -4.98
C ALA A 249 -8.49 -5.89 -4.49
N ASN A 250 -8.02 -5.22 -3.45
CA ASN A 250 -8.51 -3.96 -2.92
C ASN A 250 -7.42 -2.87 -3.03
N VAL A 251 -7.72 -1.65 -2.60
CA VAL A 251 -6.79 -0.50 -2.74
C VAL A 251 -5.49 -0.71 -1.96
N ASP A 252 -5.57 -1.29 -0.76
CA ASP A 252 -4.42 -1.52 0.12
C ASP A 252 -3.51 -2.63 -0.39
N ASP A 253 -3.99 -3.50 -1.28
CA ASP A 253 -3.15 -4.51 -1.93
C ASP A 253 -2.19 -3.88 -2.95
N LEU A 254 -2.58 -2.76 -3.58
CA LEU A 254 -1.77 -2.04 -4.57
C LEU A 254 -1.02 -0.85 -3.94
N ILE A 255 -1.62 -0.23 -2.93
CA ILE A 255 -1.05 0.92 -2.20
C ILE A 255 -1.13 0.61 -0.69
N PRO A 256 -0.25 -0.26 -0.16
CA PRO A 256 -0.30 -0.66 1.23
C PRO A 256 -0.07 0.53 2.16
N PRO A 257 -1.00 0.85 3.08
CA PRO A 257 -0.79 1.91 4.04
C PRO A 257 0.16 1.40 5.14
N LYS A 258 1.31 2.06 5.27
CA LYS A 258 2.22 1.80 6.38
C LYS A 258 1.70 2.44 7.66
N ILE A 259 1.20 1.67 8.62
CA ILE A 259 0.63 2.25 9.85
C ILE A 259 1.72 2.53 10.89
N VAL A 260 1.76 3.76 11.38
CA VAL A 260 2.71 4.23 12.42
C VAL A 260 1.98 4.61 13.70
N TRP A 261 2.72 4.58 14.82
CA TRP A 261 2.27 5.17 16.07
C TRP A 261 2.32 6.68 15.98
N ARG A 262 1.27 7.32 16.50
CA ARG A 262 1.15 8.77 16.51
C ARG A 262 1.01 9.30 17.92
N ARG A 263 1.85 10.29 18.23
CA ARG A 263 1.78 11.11 19.45
C ARG A 263 0.61 12.08 19.36
N ARG A 264 -0.20 12.16 20.41
CA ARG A 264 -1.19 13.25 20.60
C ARG A 264 -0.53 14.43 21.30
N PRO A 265 -1.10 15.65 21.25
CA PRO A 265 -0.51 16.83 21.89
C PRO A 265 -0.10 16.61 23.36
N GLN A 266 -0.91 15.86 24.12
CA GLN A 266 -0.71 15.52 25.52
C GLN A 266 0.23 14.35 25.81
N ASP A 267 0.62 13.57 24.80
CA ASP A 267 1.47 12.39 24.99
C ASP A 267 2.95 12.80 25.15
N PRO A 268 3.78 12.00 25.83
CA PRO A 268 5.20 12.29 26.00
C PRO A 268 5.93 12.39 24.64
N PRO A 269 6.99 13.20 24.52
CA PRO A 269 7.75 13.36 23.27
C PRO A 269 8.19 12.04 22.65
N VAL A 270 8.57 11.06 23.49
CA VAL A 270 8.89 9.69 23.10
C VAL A 270 7.81 8.76 23.63
N LEU A 271 7.18 7.99 22.72
CA LEU A 271 6.11 7.07 23.07
C LEU A 271 6.66 5.83 23.81
N VAL A 272 6.02 5.47 24.91
CA VAL A 272 6.42 4.38 25.83
C VAL A 272 5.35 3.30 25.90
N ASN A 273 5.68 2.15 26.48
CA ASN A 273 4.84 0.96 26.40
C ASN A 273 3.53 1.10 27.20
N GLU A 274 3.55 1.83 28.31
CA GLU A 274 2.46 1.96 29.30
C GLU A 274 1.19 2.56 28.68
N MET A 275 1.33 3.47 27.72
CA MET A 275 0.20 4.19 27.11
C MET A 275 -0.09 3.76 25.66
N ARG A 276 0.48 2.64 25.20
CA ARG A 276 0.30 2.16 23.81
C ARG A 276 -1.17 2.01 23.38
N GLY A 277 -2.08 1.72 24.32
CA GLY A 277 -3.52 1.62 24.05
C GLY A 277 -4.20 2.96 23.75
N PHE A 278 -3.59 4.07 24.18
CA PHE A 278 -4.16 5.41 24.05
C PHE A 278 -3.62 6.18 22.84
N TYR A 279 -2.45 5.81 22.33
CA TYR A 279 -1.86 6.46 21.16
C TYR A 279 -2.69 6.26 19.89
N GLY A 280 -2.57 7.23 18.99
CA GLY A 280 -3.14 7.15 17.65
C GLY A 280 -2.36 6.19 16.77
N ARG A 281 -3.01 5.66 15.73
CA ARG A 281 -2.38 4.88 14.67
C ARG A 281 -2.87 5.35 13.32
N VAL A 282 -1.96 5.78 12.46
CA VAL A 282 -2.30 6.46 11.19
C VAL A 282 -1.34 6.01 10.08
N PRO A 283 -1.71 6.12 8.80
CA PRO A 283 -0.75 5.89 7.72
C PRO A 283 0.45 6.85 7.81
N ALA A 284 1.63 6.34 7.51
CA ALA A 284 2.92 7.04 7.60
C ALA A 284 2.93 8.33 6.79
N VAL A 285 2.35 8.30 5.58
CA VAL A 285 2.19 9.48 4.73
C VAL A 285 1.44 10.60 5.46
N LEU A 286 0.35 10.27 6.16
CA LEU A 286 -0.43 11.26 6.91
C LEU A 286 0.34 11.81 8.12
N ASP A 287 1.06 10.94 8.83
CA ASP A 287 1.88 11.35 9.97
C ASP A 287 3.03 12.28 9.54
N LEU A 288 3.71 11.93 8.44
CA LEU A 288 4.75 12.73 7.80
C LEU A 288 4.21 14.12 7.41
N CYS A 289 3.08 14.15 6.69
CA CYS A 289 2.43 15.41 6.31
C CYS A 289 2.08 16.27 7.53
N THR A 290 1.55 15.67 8.59
CA THR A 290 1.17 16.47 9.76
C THR A 290 2.39 17.04 10.49
N LYS A 291 3.49 16.27 10.58
CA LYS A 291 4.75 16.75 11.18
C LYS A 291 5.39 17.86 10.36
N ALA A 292 5.13 17.88 9.05
CA ALA A 292 5.49 18.97 8.16
C ALA A 292 4.50 20.15 8.17
N GLY A 293 3.45 20.14 9.02
CA GLY A 293 2.51 21.25 9.16
C GLY A 293 1.22 21.17 8.33
N ALA A 294 0.95 20.05 7.65
CA ALA A 294 -0.33 19.87 6.95
C ALA A 294 -1.52 19.73 7.91
N ILE A 295 -2.65 20.31 7.53
CA ILE A 295 -3.92 20.14 8.24
C ILE A 295 -4.61 18.88 7.70
N VAL A 296 -4.69 17.85 8.54
CA VAL A 296 -5.32 16.58 8.17
C VAL A 296 -6.85 16.68 8.30
N PRO A 297 -7.64 16.20 7.32
CA PRO A 297 -9.10 16.21 7.40
C PRO A 297 -9.65 15.39 8.56
N ALA A 298 -10.81 15.82 9.08
CA ALA A 298 -11.44 15.26 10.27
C ALA A 298 -11.76 13.77 10.20
N LYS A 299 -11.89 13.18 9.00
CA LYS A 299 -12.13 11.74 8.81
C LYS A 299 -11.03 10.84 9.41
N TYR A 300 -9.83 11.38 9.63
CA TYR A 300 -8.72 10.66 10.25
C TYR A 300 -8.61 10.90 11.77
N ASN A 301 -9.42 11.79 12.35
CA ASN A 301 -9.33 12.16 13.77
C ASN A 301 -9.51 10.96 14.70
N CYS A 302 -10.40 10.03 14.36
CA CYS A 302 -10.60 8.80 15.13
C CYS A 302 -9.36 7.92 15.15
N MET A 303 -8.68 7.77 14.00
CA MET A 303 -7.44 7.00 13.88
C MET A 303 -6.29 7.68 14.64
N MET A 304 -6.22 9.00 14.55
CA MET A 304 -5.21 9.83 15.22
C MET A 304 -5.48 10.00 16.72
N LYS A 305 -6.70 9.68 17.18
CA LYS A 305 -7.19 9.90 18.56
C LYS A 305 -6.94 11.33 19.06
N VAL A 306 -7.22 12.33 18.22
CA VAL A 306 -6.96 13.75 18.53
C VAL A 306 -7.59 14.19 19.87
N GLN A 307 -8.80 13.72 20.15
CA GLN A 307 -9.54 13.98 21.40
C GLN A 307 -9.54 12.76 22.36
N GLY A 308 -8.67 11.79 22.14
CA GLY A 308 -8.63 10.58 22.96
C GLY A 308 -8.28 10.92 24.42
N LEU A 309 -8.95 10.27 25.37
CA LEU A 309 -8.67 10.42 26.81
C LEU A 309 -7.21 10.11 27.13
N SER A 310 -6.63 10.84 28.07
CA SER A 310 -5.33 10.49 28.65
C SER A 310 -5.45 9.16 29.41
N SER A 311 -4.33 8.44 29.57
CA SER A 311 -4.29 7.32 30.51
C SER A 311 -4.74 7.81 31.89
N PRO A 312 -5.51 7.03 32.67
CA PRO A 312 -5.77 7.39 34.05
C PRO A 312 -4.42 7.61 34.73
N VAL A 313 -4.21 8.83 35.23
CA VAL A 313 -3.05 9.15 36.06
C VAL A 313 -3.17 8.24 37.27
N ASN A 314 -2.19 7.36 37.50
CA ASN A 314 -2.10 6.64 38.76
C ASN A 314 -1.86 7.70 39.84
N ILE A 315 -2.93 8.15 40.50
CA ILE A 315 -2.86 8.98 41.70
C ILE A 315 -2.31 8.06 42.80
N LYS A 316 -0.99 7.86 42.79
CA LYS A 316 -0.23 7.21 43.85
C LYS A 316 0.93 8.10 44.28
N ILE A 317 0.66 9.40 44.44
CA ILE A 317 1.51 10.30 45.25
C ILE A 317 0.57 11.36 45.82
N LEU A 318 -0.01 11.08 46.98
CA LEU A 318 -0.56 12.03 47.96
C LEU A 318 -1.16 11.19 49.11
N GLN A 319 -0.32 10.40 49.79
CA GLN A 319 -0.64 9.82 51.10
C GLN A 319 0.61 9.17 51.69
N GLU A 320 1.62 9.98 52.01
CA GLU A 320 2.52 9.72 53.14
C GLU A 320 2.79 11.08 53.80
N HIS A 321 1.85 11.45 54.66
CA HIS A 321 2.14 12.17 55.90
C HIS A 321 2.23 11.13 57.01
#